data_AF-A0A7Y3D1J8-F1
#
_entry.id   AF-A0A7Y3D1J8-F1
#
_cell.length_a   1.000
_cell.length_b   1.000
_cell.length_c   1.000
_cell.angle_alpha   90.00
_cell.angle_beta   90.00
_cell.angle_gamma   90.00
#
_symmetry.space_group_name_H-M   'P 1'
#
loop_
_entity.id
_entity.type
_entity.pdbx_description
1 polymer ?
#
loop_
_entity_poly.entity_id
_entity_poly.type
_entity_poly.pdbx_seq_one_letter_code
_entity_poly.pdbx_strand_id
1 'polypeptide(L)'
;LSVSSTWIGHQEDFNDLELFQFKINKLQKEVPDKILAGGYLEPRPLYTSSSYDKIGNYGRESRSIHLGLDFWLPEKTPVHALFKGEVIAAVNDKGDKEYGGLVILKHKVKNLEFFTLYGHLSVVSTLKLKIGDIINKGEIIAELGDQTENGNWAPHLHFQVMLSMLDYKIDFPGVIYSNQIDVWKSLCPDPNLLFDLEELKGRRTISQSDLLSFRKKHLGKGMSLQYDTPLNIVRGSNQYLIDEFGQKYLDTVNNVSHVGHEHHAIVRAGQEQMALLNTNTRYLNQRINDLAKELQETLPKELNVFHFVNSGSEANELAIRMIRTATGQKDMIVSQVGYHGNTNMCVDISSYKFDGKGGNGAPDHIHVFSIPDSFRGKFRGDDTCDDYVKEVEKQIDSVRDKNRNVGGFIIEPIISCGGQIELPKGFLKKAYESIREVGGLCISDEVQTGCGRLGKTFWGFQLHDVIPDIVTIGKPLGNGHPVAAVVCTQEVANKFANGMEYFNTFGGNPVSCAIATEVLRTIKRESLQENALIVGAFLKSELKKLSVEFPIIGHVRGQGLFLGIEMVDSELNPLEKQTTYLINRMKDHSILMSSDGPDHNVIKIKPPLVFTKDNAEELIFYLRKILSEDFMTLYSN
;
A
#
# COMPACT_ATOMS: atom_id res chain seq x y z
N LEU A 1 -8.03 -2.30 -21.75
CA LEU A 1 -6.98 -1.52 -21.04
C LEU A 1 -7.35 -1.30 -19.55
N SER A 2 -8.07 -2.24 -18.93
CA SER A 2 -8.60 -2.06 -17.57
C SER A 2 -7.53 -1.84 -16.51
N VAL A 3 -7.88 -1.15 -15.41
CA VAL A 3 -6.99 -0.94 -14.24
C VAL A 3 -6.37 -2.25 -13.74
N SER A 4 -7.16 -3.32 -13.68
CA SER A 4 -6.73 -4.65 -13.22
C SER A 4 -5.95 -5.48 -14.24
N SER A 5 -5.70 -4.95 -15.45
CA SER A 5 -5.07 -5.72 -16.52
C SER A 5 -3.59 -5.98 -16.23
N THR A 6 -3.19 -7.25 -16.28
CA THR A 6 -1.77 -7.65 -16.25
C THR A 6 -1.06 -7.41 -17.58
N TRP A 7 -1.82 -7.25 -18.68
CA TRP A 7 -1.25 -7.05 -20.01
C TRP A 7 -0.62 -5.67 -20.16
N ILE A 8 -1.22 -4.62 -19.61
CA ILE A 8 -0.66 -3.25 -19.70
C ILE A 8 0.65 -3.10 -18.93
N GLY A 9 0.85 -3.87 -17.85
CA GLY A 9 2.08 -3.88 -17.08
C GLY A 9 2.15 -2.79 -16.01
N HIS A 10 3.37 -2.40 -15.65
CA HIS A 10 3.66 -1.35 -14.67
C HIS A 10 3.41 0.04 -15.28
N GLN A 11 3.25 1.07 -14.43
CA GLN A 11 3.01 2.44 -14.87
C GLN A 11 4.11 3.01 -15.78
N GLU A 12 5.37 2.69 -15.49
CA GLU A 12 6.48 3.06 -16.39
C GLU A 12 6.34 2.41 -17.78
N ASP A 13 5.85 1.16 -17.85
CA ASP A 13 5.75 0.43 -19.13
C ASP A 13 4.66 1.00 -20.03
N PHE A 14 3.51 1.39 -19.47
CA PHE A 14 2.38 1.87 -20.28
C PHE A 14 2.41 3.38 -20.52
N ASN A 15 3.24 4.14 -19.78
CA ASN A 15 3.55 5.52 -20.09
C ASN A 15 4.70 5.64 -21.12
N ASP A 16 5.52 4.59 -21.28
CA ASP A 16 6.42 4.46 -22.43
C ASP A 16 5.60 4.16 -23.69
N LEU A 17 5.40 5.20 -24.50
CA LEU A 17 4.57 5.13 -25.69
C LEU A 17 5.14 4.18 -26.75
N GLU A 18 6.47 4.12 -26.89
CA GLU A 18 7.11 3.22 -27.86
C GLU A 18 6.89 1.76 -27.45
N LEU A 19 7.05 1.46 -26.16
CA LEU A 19 6.79 0.12 -25.63
C LEU A 19 5.31 -0.24 -25.73
N PHE A 20 4.41 0.67 -25.39
CA PHE A 20 2.97 0.45 -25.51
C PHE A 20 2.56 0.18 -26.96
N GLN A 21 3.03 0.99 -27.91
CA GLN A 21 2.81 0.78 -29.34
C GLN A 21 3.39 -0.55 -29.81
N PHE A 22 4.59 -0.90 -29.38
CA PHE A 22 5.21 -2.18 -29.70
C PHE A 22 4.36 -3.36 -29.22
N LYS A 23 3.79 -3.29 -28.01
CA LYS A 23 2.90 -4.32 -27.45
C LYS A 23 1.60 -4.44 -28.26
N ILE A 24 0.98 -3.32 -28.64
CA ILE A 24 -0.19 -3.32 -29.53
C ILE A 24 0.15 -3.95 -30.89
N ASN A 25 1.26 -3.55 -31.50
CA ASN A 25 1.71 -4.10 -32.79
C ASN A 25 2.00 -5.60 -32.71
N LYS A 26 2.58 -6.07 -31.60
CA LYS A 26 2.82 -7.49 -31.36
C LYS A 26 1.50 -8.26 -31.22
N LEU A 27 0.54 -7.72 -30.46
CA LEU A 27 -0.79 -8.31 -30.34
C LEU A 27 -1.50 -8.36 -31.69
N GLN A 28 -1.44 -7.30 -32.50
CA GLN A 28 -2.03 -7.28 -33.85
C GLN A 28 -1.41 -8.33 -34.77
N LYS A 29 -0.10 -8.63 -34.64
CA LYS A 29 0.55 -9.71 -35.40
C LYS A 29 0.06 -11.11 -34.99
N GLU A 30 -0.37 -11.29 -33.75
CA GLU A 30 -0.95 -12.55 -33.28
C GLU A 30 -2.39 -12.76 -33.80
N VAL A 31 -3.10 -11.66 -34.10
CA VAL A 31 -4.47 -11.67 -34.62
C VAL A 31 -4.64 -10.78 -35.87
N PRO A 32 -3.95 -11.08 -36.99
CA PRO A 32 -3.84 -10.16 -38.14
C PRO A 32 -5.18 -9.79 -38.80
N ASP A 33 -6.17 -10.70 -38.75
CA ASP A 33 -7.49 -10.50 -39.37
C ASP A 33 -8.54 -9.89 -38.41
N LYS A 34 -8.10 -9.39 -37.25
CA LYS A 34 -8.98 -8.81 -36.22
C LYS A 34 -8.63 -7.36 -35.97
N ILE A 35 -9.65 -6.58 -35.61
CA ILE A 35 -9.48 -5.21 -35.12
C ILE A 35 -9.40 -5.28 -33.59
N LEU A 36 -8.37 -4.68 -33.03
CA LEU A 36 -8.22 -4.56 -31.58
C LEU A 36 -9.09 -3.40 -31.07
N ALA A 37 -9.91 -3.65 -30.05
CA ALA A 37 -10.82 -2.65 -29.50
C ALA A 37 -10.71 -2.50 -27.97
N GLY A 38 -10.90 -1.28 -27.49
CA GLY A 38 -11.08 -0.90 -26.08
C GLY A 38 -12.55 -0.69 -25.73
N GLY A 39 -12.91 -0.84 -24.45
CA GLY A 39 -14.31 -0.93 -24.03
C GLY A 39 -14.95 0.40 -23.60
N TYR A 40 -16.29 0.46 -23.73
CA TYR A 40 -17.16 1.51 -23.22
C TYR A 40 -17.34 1.40 -21.70
N LEU A 41 -17.22 2.52 -20.99
CA LEU A 41 -17.18 2.60 -19.52
C LEU A 41 -16.09 1.73 -18.90
N GLU A 42 -15.01 1.45 -19.65
CA GLU A 42 -13.85 0.74 -19.13
C GLU A 42 -13.05 1.66 -18.20
N PRO A 43 -12.83 1.30 -16.92
CA PRO A 43 -11.91 2.03 -16.06
C PRO A 43 -10.48 1.76 -16.50
N ARG A 44 -9.68 2.79 -16.76
CA ARG A 44 -8.30 2.66 -17.24
C ARG A 44 -7.31 3.46 -16.39
N PRO A 45 -6.08 2.95 -16.17
CA PRO A 45 -5.05 3.65 -15.40
C PRO A 45 -4.17 4.57 -16.26
N LEU A 46 -4.49 4.72 -17.55
CA LEU A 46 -3.65 5.39 -18.56
C LEU A 46 -3.73 6.92 -18.50
N TYR A 47 -4.73 7.47 -17.81
CA TYR A 47 -4.93 8.92 -17.65
C TYR A 47 -4.07 9.45 -16.49
N THR A 48 -2.76 9.43 -16.69
CA THR A 48 -1.76 9.67 -15.64
C THR A 48 -1.40 11.15 -15.42
N SER A 49 -1.89 12.04 -16.29
CA SER A 49 -1.70 13.50 -16.15
C SER A 49 -2.56 14.09 -15.02
N SER A 50 -2.03 15.10 -14.35
CA SER A 50 -2.79 15.89 -13.35
C SER A 50 -4.00 16.62 -13.92
N SER A 51 -4.11 16.80 -15.25
CA SER A 51 -5.31 17.37 -15.89
C SER A 51 -6.56 16.49 -15.74
N TYR A 52 -6.38 15.22 -15.38
CA TYR A 52 -7.49 14.31 -15.09
C TYR A 52 -7.93 14.34 -13.62
N ASP A 53 -7.19 15.04 -12.75
CA ASP A 53 -7.44 15.10 -11.32
C ASP A 53 -8.22 16.37 -10.93
N LYS A 54 -9.08 16.24 -9.93
CA LYS A 54 -9.67 17.40 -9.22
C LYS A 54 -9.80 17.10 -7.73
N ILE A 55 -10.05 18.15 -6.95
CA ILE A 55 -10.56 18.02 -5.58
C ILE A 55 -12.08 18.15 -5.63
N GLY A 56 -12.79 17.05 -5.37
CA GLY A 56 -14.23 17.00 -5.21
C GLY A 56 -14.67 17.21 -3.75
N ASN A 57 -15.96 17.02 -3.50
CA ASN A 57 -16.53 17.12 -2.15
C ASN A 57 -15.96 16.05 -1.19
N TYR A 58 -15.55 14.92 -1.76
CA TYR A 58 -15.09 13.70 -1.10
C TYR A 58 -13.61 13.40 -1.40
N GLY A 59 -12.78 14.45 -1.47
CA GLY A 59 -11.35 14.25 -1.68
C GLY A 59 -10.92 14.35 -3.13
N ARG A 60 -9.71 13.83 -3.39
CA ARG A 60 -9.14 13.77 -4.74
C ARG A 60 -9.89 12.73 -5.56
N GLU A 61 -10.29 13.11 -6.77
CA GLU A 61 -10.92 12.23 -7.75
C GLU A 61 -10.14 12.33 -9.07
N SER A 62 -10.00 11.21 -9.77
CA SER A 62 -9.36 11.15 -11.09
C SER A 62 -10.38 10.70 -12.14
N ARG A 63 -10.35 11.31 -13.32
CA ARG A 63 -11.08 10.79 -14.48
C ARG A 63 -10.41 9.53 -14.97
N SER A 64 -11.15 8.43 -14.95
CA SER A 64 -10.62 7.09 -15.23
C SER A 64 -11.55 6.26 -16.11
N ILE A 65 -12.80 6.66 -16.25
CA ILE A 65 -13.82 5.89 -16.96
C ILE A 65 -13.89 6.38 -18.39
N HIS A 66 -13.54 5.50 -19.33
CA HIS A 66 -13.53 5.81 -20.76
C HIS A 66 -14.96 5.92 -21.33
N LEU A 67 -15.27 7.04 -21.98
CA LEU A 67 -16.52 7.25 -22.71
C LEU A 67 -16.30 6.92 -24.18
N GLY A 68 -16.99 5.92 -24.69
CA GLY A 68 -16.88 5.50 -26.10
C GLY A 68 -16.07 4.22 -26.31
N LEU A 69 -15.71 3.96 -27.55
CA LEU A 69 -14.92 2.79 -27.96
C LEU A 69 -13.66 3.24 -28.66
N ASP A 70 -12.57 2.54 -28.39
CA ASP A 70 -11.32 2.76 -29.11
C ASP A 70 -11.04 1.61 -30.05
N PHE A 71 -10.55 1.90 -31.25
CA PHE A 71 -10.13 0.90 -32.23
C PHE A 71 -8.67 1.14 -32.61
N TRP A 72 -7.78 0.24 -32.20
CA TRP A 72 -6.35 0.35 -32.48
C TRP A 72 -6.07 -0.11 -33.91
N LEU A 73 -5.66 0.83 -34.74
CA LEU A 73 -5.49 0.68 -36.18
C LEU A 73 -4.28 1.50 -36.62
N PRO A 74 -3.60 1.13 -37.71
CA PRO A 74 -2.46 1.90 -38.22
C PRO A 74 -2.82 3.37 -38.48
N GLU A 75 -1.85 4.28 -38.32
CA GLU A 75 -1.95 5.65 -38.81
C GLU A 75 -2.37 5.66 -40.30
N LYS A 76 -3.00 6.75 -40.75
CA LYS A 76 -3.52 6.90 -42.12
C LYS A 76 -4.67 5.96 -42.49
N THR A 77 -5.17 5.15 -41.55
CA THR A 77 -6.39 4.37 -41.78
C THR A 77 -7.57 5.34 -42.00
N PRO A 78 -8.32 5.23 -43.12
CA PRO A 78 -9.43 6.14 -43.41
C PRO A 78 -10.64 5.84 -42.52
N VAL A 79 -11.15 6.89 -41.87
CA VAL A 79 -12.33 6.84 -41.01
C VAL A 79 -13.53 7.35 -41.79
N HIS A 80 -14.60 6.56 -41.84
CA HIS A 80 -15.78 6.85 -42.65
C HIS A 80 -17.01 7.16 -41.79
N ALA A 81 -17.88 8.04 -42.27
CA ALA A 81 -19.10 8.40 -41.56
C ALA A 81 -20.13 7.26 -41.58
N LEU A 82 -20.58 6.81 -40.40
CA LEU A 82 -21.63 5.79 -40.29
C LEU A 82 -23.01 6.30 -40.75
N PHE A 83 -23.23 7.60 -40.62
CA PHE A 83 -24.46 8.29 -40.97
C PHE A 83 -24.14 9.57 -41.73
N LYS A 84 -25.11 10.04 -42.52
CA LYS A 84 -25.06 11.41 -43.01
C LYS A 84 -25.01 12.37 -41.81
N GLY A 85 -24.10 13.33 -41.83
CA GLY A 85 -23.93 14.28 -40.73
C GLY A 85 -23.42 15.64 -41.19
N GLU A 86 -23.70 16.66 -40.39
CA GLU A 86 -23.15 18.01 -40.52
C GLU A 86 -21.95 18.16 -39.58
N VAL A 87 -20.83 18.66 -40.08
CA VAL A 87 -19.64 18.94 -39.27
C VAL A 87 -19.95 20.10 -38.33
N ILE A 88 -19.90 19.87 -37.01
CA ILE A 88 -20.07 20.92 -36.00
C ILE A 88 -18.76 21.29 -35.29
N ALA A 89 -17.77 20.41 -35.32
CA ALA A 89 -16.41 20.68 -34.89
C ALA A 89 -15.42 19.93 -35.81
N ALA A 90 -14.33 20.60 -36.17
CA ALA A 90 -13.19 20.04 -36.88
C ALA A 90 -11.95 20.84 -36.46
N VAL A 91 -11.20 20.35 -35.48
CA VAL A 91 -10.13 21.11 -34.80
C VAL A 91 -8.91 20.24 -34.50
N ASN A 92 -7.81 20.91 -34.16
CA ASN A 92 -6.69 20.29 -33.46
C ASN A 92 -6.83 20.59 -31.96
N ASP A 93 -7.32 19.61 -31.21
CA ASP A 93 -7.37 19.63 -29.76
C ASP A 93 -5.99 19.28 -29.19
N LYS A 94 -5.16 20.32 -29.09
CA LYS A 94 -3.74 20.20 -28.79
C LYS A 94 -3.51 20.07 -27.28
N GLY A 95 -2.94 18.96 -26.86
CA GLY A 95 -2.44 18.75 -25.51
C GLY A 95 -1.85 17.36 -25.34
N ASP A 96 -1.11 17.14 -24.26
CA ASP A 96 -0.68 15.79 -23.90
C ASP A 96 -1.90 15.00 -23.41
N LYS A 97 -2.12 13.84 -24.03
CA LYS A 97 -3.27 12.95 -23.79
C LYS A 97 -4.64 13.51 -24.20
N GLU A 98 -4.69 14.63 -24.92
CA GLU A 98 -5.92 15.15 -25.55
C GLU A 98 -6.21 14.46 -26.90
N TYR A 99 -7.25 14.89 -27.64
CA TYR A 99 -7.67 14.17 -28.85
C TYR A 99 -6.78 14.39 -30.09
N GLY A 100 -6.00 15.47 -30.18
CA GLY A 100 -5.35 15.85 -31.43
C GLY A 100 -6.37 16.21 -32.51
N GLY A 101 -6.32 15.59 -33.70
CA GLY A 101 -7.37 15.79 -34.70
C GLY A 101 -8.73 15.30 -34.19
N LEU A 102 -9.67 16.23 -34.04
CA LEU A 102 -11.02 15.99 -33.51
C LEU A 102 -12.09 16.43 -34.51
N VAL A 103 -13.02 15.53 -34.84
CA VAL A 103 -14.22 15.84 -35.61
C VAL A 103 -15.47 15.46 -34.82
N ILE A 104 -16.47 16.34 -34.80
CA ILE A 104 -17.79 16.04 -34.28
C ILE A 104 -18.82 16.26 -35.39
N LEU A 105 -19.62 15.23 -35.66
CA LEU A 105 -20.72 15.26 -36.61
C LEU A 105 -22.06 15.30 -35.89
N LYS A 106 -22.95 16.19 -36.33
CA LYS A 106 -24.34 16.23 -35.94
C LYS A 106 -25.19 15.41 -36.91
N HIS A 107 -26.02 14.52 -36.38
CA HIS A 107 -26.88 13.63 -37.16
C HIS A 107 -28.34 13.89 -36.87
N LYS A 108 -29.17 13.72 -37.90
CA LYS A 108 -30.63 13.69 -37.77
C LYS A 108 -31.17 12.45 -38.49
N VAL A 109 -31.63 11.47 -37.72
CA VAL A 109 -32.20 10.22 -38.23
C VAL A 109 -33.64 10.13 -37.74
N LYS A 110 -34.60 10.26 -38.65
CA LYS A 110 -36.03 10.39 -38.32
C LYS A 110 -36.24 11.55 -37.33
N ASN A 111 -36.70 11.26 -36.11
CA ASN A 111 -36.95 12.25 -35.06
C ASN A 111 -35.83 12.33 -34.01
N LEU A 112 -34.75 11.55 -34.17
CA LEU A 112 -33.62 11.54 -33.25
C LEU A 112 -32.50 12.44 -33.79
N GLU A 113 -32.09 13.38 -32.96
CA GLU A 113 -30.87 14.17 -33.12
C GLU A 113 -29.82 13.62 -32.16
N PHE A 114 -28.60 13.40 -32.66
CA PHE A 114 -27.47 12.92 -31.88
C PHE A 114 -26.16 13.32 -32.56
N PHE A 115 -25.05 13.11 -31.89
CA PHE A 115 -23.72 13.47 -32.36
C PHE A 115 -22.80 12.26 -32.31
N THR A 116 -21.81 12.23 -33.21
CA THR A 116 -20.68 11.31 -33.12
C THR A 116 -19.38 12.09 -33.05
N LEU A 117 -18.51 11.67 -32.15
CA LEU A 117 -17.18 12.24 -31.92
C LEU A 117 -16.13 11.26 -32.41
N TYR A 118 -15.19 11.75 -33.21
CA TYR A 118 -14.05 11.02 -33.76
C TYR A 118 -12.77 11.73 -33.31
N GLY A 119 -12.03 11.10 -32.39
CA GLY A 119 -10.77 11.61 -31.87
C GLY A 119 -9.55 10.86 -32.40
N HIS A 120 -8.36 11.40 -32.13
CA HIS A 120 -7.05 10.86 -32.54
C HIS A 120 -6.85 10.76 -34.06
N LEU A 121 -7.49 11.67 -34.79
CA LEU A 121 -7.36 11.80 -36.23
C LEU A 121 -6.11 12.62 -36.61
N SER A 122 -5.70 12.54 -37.87
CA SER A 122 -4.63 13.36 -38.42
C SER A 122 -5.09 14.79 -38.55
N VAL A 123 -4.31 15.73 -38.00
CA VAL A 123 -4.64 17.16 -37.97
C VAL A 123 -4.78 17.70 -39.39
N VAL A 124 -3.92 17.26 -40.32
CA VAL A 124 -3.96 17.68 -41.72
C VAL A 124 -5.25 17.24 -42.40
N SER A 125 -5.74 16.03 -42.11
CA SER A 125 -6.99 15.52 -42.69
C SER A 125 -8.21 16.19 -42.06
N THR A 126 -8.22 16.38 -40.74
CA THR A 126 -9.30 17.02 -39.97
C THR A 126 -9.54 18.46 -40.40
N LEU A 127 -8.48 19.27 -40.54
CA LEU A 127 -8.61 20.70 -40.84
C LEU A 127 -9.01 21.00 -42.31
N LYS A 128 -9.19 19.98 -43.15
CA LYS A 128 -9.80 20.14 -44.47
C LYS A 128 -11.31 20.36 -44.39
N LEU A 129 -11.94 19.87 -43.32
CA LEU A 129 -13.37 20.02 -43.06
C LEU A 129 -13.67 21.41 -42.48
N LYS A 130 -14.81 21.97 -42.86
CA LYS A 130 -15.33 23.22 -42.31
C LYS A 130 -16.63 22.95 -41.57
N ILE A 131 -16.88 23.75 -40.53
CA ILE A 131 -18.16 23.74 -39.82
C ILE A 131 -19.29 24.02 -40.83
N GLY A 132 -20.32 23.18 -40.82
CA GLY A 132 -21.45 23.20 -41.75
C GLY A 132 -21.29 22.28 -42.97
N ASP A 133 -20.11 21.69 -43.19
CA ASP A 133 -19.93 20.71 -44.26
C ASP A 133 -20.83 19.48 -44.03
N ILE A 134 -21.41 18.96 -45.11
CA ILE A 134 -22.26 17.77 -45.06
C ILE A 134 -21.47 16.56 -45.54
N ILE A 135 -21.28 15.59 -44.65
CA ILE A 135 -20.63 14.31 -44.94
C ILE A 135 -21.72 13.25 -45.15
N ASN A 136 -21.75 12.60 -46.30
CA ASN A 136 -22.69 11.51 -46.56
C ASN A 136 -22.24 10.22 -45.88
N LYS A 137 -23.20 9.31 -45.66
CA LYS A 137 -22.90 7.97 -45.14
C LYS A 137 -21.88 7.27 -46.05
N GLY A 138 -20.80 6.76 -45.45
CA GLY A 138 -19.73 6.06 -46.14
C GLY A 138 -18.69 6.98 -46.79
N GLU A 139 -18.81 8.30 -46.69
CA GLU A 139 -17.73 9.21 -47.08
C GLU A 139 -16.65 9.26 -46.00
N ILE A 140 -15.41 9.52 -46.43
CA ILE A 140 -14.26 9.70 -45.53
C ILE A 140 -14.44 11.00 -44.76
N ILE A 141 -14.32 10.90 -43.44
CA ILE A 141 -14.26 12.05 -42.53
C ILE A 141 -12.82 12.56 -42.50
N ALA A 142 -11.90 11.67 -42.13
CA ALA A 142 -10.50 11.96 -41.85
C ALA A 142 -9.70 10.65 -41.86
N GLU A 143 -8.39 10.74 -41.64
CA GLU A 143 -7.50 9.59 -41.46
C GLU A 143 -6.99 9.56 -40.02
N LEU A 144 -6.58 8.39 -39.52
CA LEU A 144 -5.96 8.30 -38.18
C LEU A 144 -4.62 9.02 -38.11
N GLY A 145 -4.41 9.77 -37.03
CA GLY A 145 -3.19 10.51 -36.78
C GLY A 145 -2.10 9.64 -36.18
N ASP A 146 -0.85 10.03 -36.44
CA ASP A 146 0.30 9.45 -35.76
C ASP A 146 0.46 10.02 -34.34
N GLN A 147 1.37 9.43 -33.57
CA GLN A 147 1.62 9.80 -32.17
C GLN A 147 2.02 11.27 -31.96
N THR A 148 2.56 11.94 -32.99
CA THR A 148 3.04 13.33 -32.91
C THR A 148 1.92 14.35 -33.04
N GLU A 149 0.76 13.94 -33.56
CA GLU A 149 -0.38 14.81 -33.84
C GLU A 149 -1.70 14.39 -33.17
N ASN A 150 -1.74 13.20 -32.56
CA ASN A 150 -2.96 12.64 -31.96
C ASN A 150 -3.04 12.78 -30.42
N GLY A 151 -2.18 13.60 -29.80
CA GLY A 151 -2.13 13.77 -28.34
C GLY A 151 -1.21 12.80 -27.60
N ASN A 152 -0.13 12.32 -28.24
CA ASN A 152 0.82 11.34 -27.67
C ASN A 152 0.16 10.01 -27.30
N TRP A 153 -0.70 9.53 -28.19
CA TRP A 153 -1.30 8.20 -28.10
C TRP A 153 -0.77 7.29 -29.20
N ALA A 154 -0.80 5.98 -28.93
CA ALA A 154 -0.62 4.99 -29.99
C ALA A 154 -1.73 5.22 -31.05
N PRO A 155 -1.51 5.06 -32.36
CA PRO A 155 -2.55 5.31 -33.34
C PRO A 155 -3.80 4.44 -33.10
N HIS A 156 -4.93 5.12 -32.93
CA HIS A 156 -6.25 4.50 -32.77
C HIS A 156 -7.34 5.50 -33.12
N LEU A 157 -8.55 4.98 -33.39
CA LEU A 157 -9.75 5.78 -33.43
C LEU A 157 -10.38 5.81 -32.04
N HIS A 158 -10.68 7.00 -31.53
CA HIS A 158 -11.68 7.15 -30.46
C HIS A 158 -13.05 7.46 -31.06
N PHE A 159 -14.05 6.65 -30.79
CA PHE A 159 -15.41 6.82 -31.31
C PHE A 159 -16.44 6.87 -30.19
N GLN A 160 -17.17 7.97 -30.10
CA GLN A 160 -18.17 8.21 -29.07
C GLN A 160 -19.49 8.69 -29.67
N VAL A 161 -20.61 8.24 -29.09
CA VAL A 161 -21.97 8.68 -29.42
C VAL A 161 -22.46 9.60 -28.31
N MET A 162 -23.10 10.72 -28.67
CA MET A 162 -23.58 11.73 -27.72
C MET A 162 -25.00 12.15 -28.07
N LEU A 163 -25.89 12.26 -27.09
CA LEU A 163 -27.27 12.72 -27.28
C LEU A 163 -27.42 14.25 -27.18
N SER A 164 -26.41 14.92 -26.63
CA SER A 164 -26.35 16.37 -26.50
C SER A 164 -24.90 16.82 -26.44
N MET A 165 -24.60 18.00 -26.99
CA MET A 165 -23.33 18.69 -26.77
C MET A 165 -23.29 19.40 -25.41
N LEU A 166 -24.43 19.51 -24.71
CA LEU A 166 -24.60 20.40 -23.56
C LEU A 166 -24.11 21.81 -23.92
N ASP A 167 -23.20 22.38 -23.13
CA ASP A 167 -22.54 23.66 -23.39
C ASP A 167 -21.10 23.48 -23.94
N TYR A 168 -20.66 22.24 -24.17
CA TYR A 168 -19.33 21.96 -24.76
C TYR A 168 -19.31 22.34 -26.24
N LYS A 169 -18.14 22.74 -26.73
CA LYS A 169 -17.97 23.14 -28.14
C LYS A 169 -16.98 22.25 -28.87
N ILE A 170 -15.79 22.09 -28.29
CA ILE A 170 -14.68 21.31 -28.86
C ILE A 170 -13.98 20.45 -27.80
N ASP A 171 -14.44 20.54 -26.56
CA ASP A 171 -13.83 20.04 -25.32
C ASP A 171 -14.71 18.99 -24.65
N PHE A 172 -15.48 18.24 -25.45
CA PHE A 172 -16.39 17.23 -24.93
C PHE A 172 -15.60 16.06 -24.28
N PRO A 173 -15.90 15.66 -23.04
CA PRO A 173 -15.09 14.69 -22.34
C PRO A 173 -15.19 13.28 -22.95
N GLY A 174 -14.03 12.67 -23.19
CA GLY A 174 -13.90 11.24 -23.52
C GLY A 174 -13.59 10.36 -22.32
N VAL A 175 -13.41 11.00 -21.15
CA VAL A 175 -13.08 10.33 -19.89
C VAL A 175 -13.78 11.07 -18.76
N ILE A 176 -14.34 10.33 -17.80
CA ILE A 176 -15.13 10.89 -16.69
C ILE A 176 -14.73 10.31 -15.34
N TYR A 177 -15.26 10.93 -14.29
CA TYR A 177 -15.16 10.44 -12.92
C TYR A 177 -16.10 9.26 -12.67
N SER A 178 -15.70 8.32 -11.83
CA SER A 178 -16.48 7.11 -11.50
C SER A 178 -17.84 7.42 -10.86
N ASN A 179 -17.92 8.47 -10.04
CA ASN A 179 -19.16 8.93 -9.42
C ASN A 179 -20.14 9.59 -10.41
N GLN A 180 -19.76 9.78 -11.67
CA GLN A 180 -20.61 10.37 -12.71
C GLN A 180 -21.04 9.36 -13.79
N ILE A 181 -20.73 8.06 -13.62
CA ILE A 181 -21.02 7.02 -14.61
C ILE A 181 -22.48 7.05 -15.06
N ASP A 182 -23.43 7.08 -14.12
CA ASP A 182 -24.86 7.00 -14.47
C ASP A 182 -25.34 8.22 -15.26
N VAL A 183 -24.85 9.42 -14.93
CA VAL A 183 -25.20 10.66 -15.62
C VAL A 183 -24.66 10.62 -17.05
N TRP A 184 -23.37 10.34 -17.22
CA TRP A 184 -22.75 10.34 -18.54
C TRP A 184 -23.21 9.17 -19.41
N LYS A 185 -23.50 8.01 -18.83
CA LYS A 185 -24.09 6.88 -19.55
C LYS A 185 -25.44 7.24 -20.18
N SER A 186 -26.22 8.10 -19.53
CA SER A 186 -27.50 8.58 -20.07
C SER A 186 -27.34 9.55 -21.25
N LEU A 187 -26.21 10.27 -21.32
CA LEU A 187 -25.91 11.26 -22.37
C LEU A 187 -25.07 10.69 -23.50
N CYS A 188 -24.18 9.75 -23.20
CA CYS A 188 -23.24 9.13 -24.11
C CYS A 188 -23.50 7.63 -24.12
N PRO A 189 -24.50 7.12 -24.87
CA PRO A 189 -24.86 5.71 -24.86
C PRO A 189 -23.75 4.84 -25.45
N ASP A 190 -23.78 3.54 -25.14
CA ASP A 190 -22.82 2.56 -25.66
C ASP A 190 -22.79 2.58 -27.20
N PRO A 191 -21.66 2.94 -27.84
CA PRO A 191 -21.56 2.95 -29.29
C PRO A 191 -21.81 1.57 -29.92
N ASN A 192 -21.68 0.48 -29.17
CA ASN A 192 -22.00 -0.87 -29.65
C ASN A 192 -23.50 -1.04 -30.00
N LEU A 193 -24.39 -0.14 -29.58
CA LEU A 193 -25.76 -0.08 -30.08
C LEU A 193 -25.84 0.16 -31.61
N LEU A 194 -24.77 0.70 -32.21
CA LEU A 194 -24.67 0.93 -33.65
C LEU A 194 -24.04 -0.25 -34.39
N PHE A 195 -23.17 -1.01 -33.71
CA PHE A 195 -22.40 -2.10 -34.31
C PHE A 195 -23.02 -3.48 -34.10
N ASP A 196 -23.72 -3.68 -32.97
CA ASP A 196 -24.33 -4.93 -32.52
C ASP A 196 -23.34 -6.12 -32.50
N LEU A 197 -22.15 -5.89 -31.97
CA LEU A 197 -21.08 -6.90 -31.90
C LEU A 197 -21.01 -7.52 -30.49
N GLU A 198 -21.05 -8.84 -30.40
CA GLU A 198 -20.94 -9.58 -29.14
C GLU A 198 -19.60 -9.32 -28.44
N GLU A 199 -18.52 -9.17 -29.21
CA GLU A 199 -17.16 -8.97 -28.72
C GLU A 199 -16.97 -7.62 -28.00
N LEU A 200 -17.81 -6.64 -28.33
CA LEU A 200 -17.81 -5.31 -27.72
C LEU A 200 -18.78 -5.22 -26.53
N LYS A 201 -19.64 -6.22 -26.30
CA LYS A 201 -20.45 -6.25 -25.08
C LYS A 201 -19.50 -6.38 -23.89
N GLY A 202 -19.63 -5.44 -22.94
CA GLY A 202 -18.74 -5.37 -21.78
C GLY A 202 -18.59 -6.74 -21.11
N ARG A 203 -17.34 -7.17 -20.87
CA ARG A 203 -17.08 -8.42 -20.15
C ARG A 203 -17.72 -8.32 -18.77
N ARG A 204 -18.39 -9.38 -18.34
CA ARG A 204 -18.99 -9.46 -16.99
C ARG A 204 -17.90 -9.24 -15.95
N THR A 205 -17.92 -8.08 -15.29
CA THR A 205 -17.11 -7.80 -14.12
C THR A 205 -17.70 -8.51 -12.92
N ILE A 206 -16.84 -9.09 -12.08
CA ILE A 206 -17.28 -9.70 -10.82
C ILE A 206 -17.69 -8.57 -9.89
N SER A 207 -18.93 -8.58 -9.42
CA SER A 207 -19.42 -7.53 -8.52
C SER A 207 -18.76 -7.64 -7.15
N GLN A 208 -18.69 -6.52 -6.43
CA GLN A 208 -18.22 -6.52 -5.04
C GLN A 208 -19.03 -7.47 -4.15
N SER A 209 -20.35 -7.56 -4.36
CA SER A 209 -21.21 -8.52 -3.65
C SER A 209 -20.84 -9.96 -3.94
N ASP A 210 -20.46 -10.29 -5.17
CA ASP A 210 -20.02 -11.64 -5.54
C ASP A 210 -18.68 -11.98 -4.85
N LEU A 211 -17.73 -11.04 -4.84
CA LEU A 211 -16.45 -11.21 -4.14
C LEU A 211 -16.65 -11.44 -2.64
N LEU A 212 -17.51 -10.63 -2.00
CA LEU A 212 -17.83 -10.77 -0.57
C LEU A 212 -18.56 -12.08 -0.27
N SER A 213 -19.51 -12.48 -1.11
CA SER A 213 -20.26 -13.73 -0.96
C SER A 213 -19.32 -14.93 -1.05
N PHE A 214 -18.45 -14.96 -2.06
CA PHE A 214 -17.44 -16.00 -2.22
C PHE A 214 -16.52 -16.07 -1.01
N ARG A 215 -16.00 -14.93 -0.56
CA ARG A 215 -15.11 -14.85 0.61
C ARG A 215 -15.79 -15.38 1.88
N LYS A 216 -17.04 -14.97 2.16
CA LYS A 216 -17.80 -15.42 3.33
C LYS A 216 -18.07 -16.93 3.30
N LYS A 217 -18.25 -17.51 2.11
CA LYS A 217 -18.54 -18.93 1.92
C LYS A 217 -17.28 -19.80 1.98
N HIS A 218 -16.14 -19.30 1.49
CA HIS A 218 -14.98 -20.15 1.17
C HIS A 218 -13.69 -19.82 1.94
N LEU A 219 -13.56 -18.63 2.57
CA LEU A 219 -12.37 -18.29 3.35
C LEU A 219 -12.60 -18.41 4.86
N GLY A 220 -11.51 -18.54 5.63
CA GLY A 220 -11.55 -18.63 7.08
C GLY A 220 -12.23 -17.41 7.72
N LYS A 221 -13.22 -17.64 8.57
CA LYS A 221 -14.04 -16.58 9.20
C LYS A 221 -13.26 -15.62 10.10
N GLY A 222 -12.07 -16.02 10.55
CA GLY A 222 -11.16 -15.17 11.32
C GLY A 222 -10.40 -14.13 10.48
N MET A 223 -10.48 -14.18 9.15
CA MET A 223 -9.86 -13.19 8.27
C MET A 223 -10.78 -11.98 8.12
N SER A 224 -10.47 -10.88 8.82
CA SER A 224 -11.25 -9.64 8.75
C SER A 224 -11.06 -8.88 7.44
N LEU A 225 -12.00 -7.97 7.17
CA LEU A 225 -11.87 -6.90 6.18
C LEU A 225 -11.89 -5.56 6.92
N GLN A 226 -11.27 -4.55 6.34
CA GLN A 226 -11.33 -3.19 6.86
C GLN A 226 -12.55 -2.45 6.31
N TYR A 227 -13.01 -1.46 7.08
CA TYR A 227 -14.12 -0.55 6.77
C TYR A 227 -15.52 -1.19 6.72
N ASP A 228 -16.54 -0.36 6.90
CA ASP A 228 -17.94 -0.79 6.85
C ASP A 228 -18.35 -1.22 5.44
N THR A 229 -17.89 -0.46 4.44
CA THR A 229 -17.88 -0.86 3.04
C THR A 229 -16.44 -1.19 2.66
N PRO A 230 -16.11 -2.48 2.47
CA PRO A 230 -14.78 -2.90 2.04
C PRO A 230 -14.39 -2.26 0.72
N LEU A 231 -13.09 -2.23 0.41
CA LEU A 231 -12.56 -1.75 -0.87
C LEU A 231 -12.14 -2.94 -1.73
N ASN A 232 -12.32 -2.81 -3.05
CA ASN A 232 -11.83 -3.76 -4.04
C ASN A 232 -10.60 -3.20 -4.74
N ILE A 233 -9.44 -3.37 -4.08
CA ILE A 233 -8.17 -2.88 -4.60
C ILE A 233 -7.61 -3.85 -5.65
N VAL A 234 -7.28 -3.33 -6.83
CA VAL A 234 -6.82 -4.14 -7.97
C VAL A 234 -5.45 -3.75 -8.50
N ARG A 235 -4.90 -2.61 -8.07
CA ARG A 235 -3.58 -2.08 -8.47
C ARG A 235 -3.00 -1.23 -7.34
N GLY A 236 -1.69 -1.01 -7.35
CA GLY A 236 -1.04 -0.01 -6.50
C GLY A 236 -0.06 0.88 -7.28
N SER A 237 0.32 2.01 -6.70
CA SER A 237 1.37 2.89 -7.24
C SER A 237 1.96 3.71 -6.10
N ASN A 238 3.20 3.41 -5.72
CA ASN A 238 3.93 4.07 -4.64
C ASN A 238 3.10 4.12 -3.33
N GLN A 239 2.72 5.29 -2.85
CA GLN A 239 1.90 5.48 -1.64
C GLN A 239 0.39 5.35 -1.87
N TYR A 240 -0.04 4.85 -3.03
CA TYR A 240 -1.46 4.72 -3.39
C TYR A 240 -1.88 3.27 -3.61
N LEU A 241 -3.06 2.92 -3.09
CA LEU A 241 -3.84 1.74 -3.48
C LEU A 241 -4.93 2.20 -4.46
N ILE A 242 -5.20 1.41 -5.50
CA ILE A 242 -6.08 1.79 -6.61
C ILE A 242 -7.20 0.77 -6.75
N ASP A 243 -8.45 1.23 -6.68
CA ASP A 243 -9.63 0.37 -6.81
C ASP A 243 -9.95 0.02 -8.27
N GLU A 244 -11.01 -0.78 -8.47
CA GLU A 244 -11.43 -1.24 -9.79
C GLU A 244 -11.88 -0.12 -10.72
N PHE A 245 -12.22 1.05 -10.17
CA PHE A 245 -12.62 2.24 -10.92
C PHE A 245 -11.45 3.19 -11.16
N GLY A 246 -10.24 2.87 -10.69
CA GLY A 246 -9.08 3.74 -10.83
C GLY A 246 -8.98 4.85 -9.79
N GLN A 247 -9.83 4.84 -8.75
CA GLN A 247 -9.70 5.80 -7.66
C GLN A 247 -8.45 5.48 -6.84
N LYS A 248 -7.63 6.50 -6.62
CA LYS A 248 -6.41 6.40 -5.81
C LYS A 248 -6.74 6.69 -4.35
N TYR A 249 -6.36 5.78 -3.46
CA TYR A 249 -6.46 5.94 -2.02
C TYR A 249 -5.06 6.13 -1.44
N LEU A 250 -4.84 7.25 -0.75
CA LEU A 250 -3.58 7.52 -0.06
C LEU A 250 -3.41 6.55 1.11
N ASP A 251 -2.34 5.77 1.06
CA ASP A 251 -2.08 4.71 2.03
C ASP A 251 -1.26 5.23 3.21
N THR A 252 -1.93 5.40 4.36
CA THR A 252 -1.26 5.77 5.62
C THR A 252 -1.02 4.59 6.56
N VAL A 253 -1.27 3.35 6.12
CA VAL A 253 -1.39 2.17 6.99
C VAL A 253 -0.41 1.05 6.66
N ASN A 254 -0.06 0.83 5.39
CA ASN A 254 0.72 -0.34 4.99
C ASN A 254 2.23 -0.08 5.05
N ASN A 255 2.86 -0.59 6.11
CA ASN A 255 4.33 -0.68 6.21
C ASN A 255 4.90 -1.96 5.59
N VAL A 256 4.05 -2.80 4.98
CA VAL A 256 4.48 -3.98 4.21
C VAL A 256 5.02 -3.55 2.84
N SER A 257 4.28 -2.69 2.13
CA SER A 257 4.74 -2.03 0.89
C SER A 257 5.70 -0.88 1.22
N HIS A 258 6.78 -1.23 1.92
CA HIS A 258 7.70 -0.31 2.56
C HIS A 258 8.36 0.71 1.63
N VAL A 259 8.74 0.32 0.41
CA VAL A 259 9.28 1.25 -0.60
C VAL A 259 8.21 1.71 -1.59
N GLY A 260 6.93 1.43 -1.33
CA GLY A 260 5.82 1.76 -2.20
C GLY A 260 5.24 0.55 -2.95
N HIS A 261 3.95 0.63 -3.25
CA HIS A 261 3.23 -0.35 -4.06
C HIS A 261 3.72 -0.36 -5.49
N GLU A 262 3.83 -1.57 -6.07
CA GLU A 262 4.29 -1.80 -7.45
C GLU A 262 5.65 -1.16 -7.81
N HIS A 263 6.49 -0.84 -6.82
CA HIS A 263 7.78 -0.17 -7.08
C HIS A 263 8.59 -0.89 -8.17
N HIS A 264 8.85 -0.20 -9.28
CA HIS A 264 9.34 -0.79 -10.53
C HIS A 264 10.58 -1.66 -10.36
N ALA A 265 11.61 -1.14 -9.65
CA ALA A 265 12.84 -1.88 -9.40
C ALA A 265 12.62 -3.23 -8.67
N ILE A 266 11.67 -3.28 -7.73
CA ILE A 266 11.37 -4.48 -6.96
C ILE A 266 10.66 -5.53 -7.82
N VAL A 267 9.65 -5.09 -8.58
CA VAL A 267 8.89 -5.94 -9.51
C VAL A 267 9.85 -6.56 -10.52
N ARG A 268 10.71 -5.74 -11.12
CA ARG A 268 11.72 -6.17 -12.09
C ARG A 268 12.70 -7.17 -11.51
N ALA A 269 13.29 -6.90 -10.34
CA ALA A 269 14.23 -7.82 -9.68
C ALA A 269 13.61 -9.20 -9.41
N GLY A 270 12.35 -9.23 -8.97
CA GLY A 270 11.60 -10.47 -8.77
C GLY A 270 11.35 -11.24 -10.06
N GLN A 271 10.87 -10.56 -11.11
CA GLN A 271 10.59 -11.16 -12.42
C GLN A 271 11.86 -11.72 -13.08
N GLU A 272 12.94 -10.93 -13.12
CA GLU A 272 14.22 -11.33 -13.72
C GLU A 272 14.81 -12.54 -13.00
N GLN A 273 14.80 -12.57 -11.66
CA GLN A 273 15.34 -13.70 -10.93
C GLN A 273 14.45 -14.96 -11.05
N MET A 274 13.13 -14.80 -11.07
CA MET A 274 12.18 -15.91 -11.24
C MET A 274 12.35 -16.58 -12.62
N ALA A 275 12.63 -15.80 -13.67
CA ALA A 275 12.87 -16.30 -15.01
C ALA A 275 14.17 -17.13 -15.12
N LEU A 276 15.13 -16.92 -14.20
CA LEU A 276 16.42 -17.63 -14.19
C LEU A 276 16.41 -18.86 -13.29
N LEU A 277 16.08 -18.70 -12.01
CA LEU A 277 16.14 -19.78 -11.02
C LEU A 277 15.37 -19.41 -9.75
N ASN A 278 14.57 -20.35 -9.26
CA ASN A 278 13.98 -20.30 -7.92
C ASN A 278 14.02 -21.70 -7.29
N THR A 279 14.93 -21.92 -6.35
CA THR A 279 15.17 -23.21 -5.68
C THR A 279 15.61 -23.01 -4.23
N ASN A 280 15.74 -24.10 -3.48
CA ASN A 280 16.19 -24.07 -2.08
C ASN A 280 17.71 -23.82 -1.93
N THR A 281 18.16 -23.63 -0.69
CA THR A 281 19.53 -23.21 -0.33
C THR A 281 20.55 -24.34 -0.24
N ARG A 282 20.20 -25.58 -0.61
CA ARG A 282 21.17 -26.71 -0.62
C ARG A 282 22.13 -26.65 -1.81
N TYR A 283 21.87 -25.79 -2.78
CA TYR A 283 22.76 -25.51 -3.90
C TYR A 283 23.36 -24.12 -3.72
N LEU A 284 24.65 -23.97 -4.05
CA LEU A 284 25.33 -22.69 -3.97
C LEU A 284 24.66 -21.67 -4.91
N ASN A 285 24.38 -20.48 -4.38
CA ASN A 285 23.85 -19.37 -5.15
C ASN A 285 24.33 -18.04 -4.53
N GLN A 286 24.74 -17.08 -5.36
CA GLN A 286 25.29 -15.81 -4.87
C GLN A 286 24.23 -14.89 -4.23
N ARG A 287 22.94 -15.02 -4.58
CA ARG A 287 21.88 -14.10 -4.12
C ARG A 287 21.70 -14.07 -2.61
N ILE A 288 21.82 -15.23 -1.94
CA ILE A 288 21.72 -15.30 -0.48
C ILE A 288 22.87 -14.56 0.21
N ASN A 289 24.07 -14.61 -0.39
CA ASN A 289 25.24 -13.87 0.11
C ASN A 289 25.09 -12.37 -0.14
N ASP A 290 24.50 -11.96 -1.27
CA ASP A 290 24.24 -10.55 -1.56
C ASP A 290 23.27 -9.96 -0.52
N LEU A 291 22.17 -10.66 -0.21
CA LEU A 291 21.23 -10.24 0.82
C LEU A 291 21.90 -10.15 2.20
N ALA A 292 22.69 -11.15 2.57
CA ALA A 292 23.41 -11.14 3.85
C ALA A 292 24.38 -9.95 3.96
N LYS A 293 25.08 -9.60 2.88
CA LYS A 293 25.97 -8.43 2.82
C LYS A 293 25.19 -7.12 2.99
N GLU A 294 24.09 -6.93 2.26
CA GLU A 294 23.27 -5.71 2.39
C GLU A 294 22.72 -5.53 3.80
N LEU A 295 22.29 -6.62 4.46
CA LEU A 295 21.86 -6.58 5.86
C LEU A 295 23.02 -6.27 6.81
N GLN A 296 24.18 -6.93 6.61
CA GLN A 296 25.37 -6.73 7.44
C GLN A 296 25.82 -5.27 7.48
N GLU A 297 25.73 -4.54 6.36
CA GLU A 297 26.06 -3.11 6.30
C GLU A 297 25.18 -2.22 7.18
N THR A 298 23.99 -2.70 7.57
CA THR A 298 23.01 -1.95 8.37
C THR A 298 23.05 -2.29 9.85
N LEU A 299 23.82 -3.32 10.25
CA LEU A 299 23.80 -3.91 11.58
C LEU A 299 25.15 -3.69 12.31
N PRO A 300 25.15 -3.66 13.65
CA PRO A 300 26.37 -3.76 14.45
C PRO A 300 27.16 -5.04 14.13
N LYS A 301 28.49 -4.98 14.23
CA LYS A 301 29.40 -6.08 13.90
C LYS A 301 29.15 -7.37 14.70
N GLU A 302 28.54 -7.25 15.87
CA GLU A 302 28.18 -8.34 16.77
C GLU A 302 27.06 -9.22 16.17
N LEU A 303 26.17 -8.65 15.35
CA LEU A 303 25.04 -9.31 14.70
C LEU A 303 25.41 -9.69 13.27
N ASN A 304 26.00 -10.88 13.11
CA ASN A 304 26.69 -11.25 11.87
C ASN A 304 26.37 -12.65 11.33
N VAL A 305 25.47 -13.39 11.96
CA VAL A 305 24.97 -14.68 11.44
C VAL A 305 23.51 -14.55 11.03
N PHE A 306 23.21 -14.92 9.78
CA PHE A 306 21.92 -14.70 9.14
C PHE A 306 21.19 -16.01 8.88
N HIS A 307 19.93 -16.10 9.32
CA HIS A 307 19.02 -17.19 9.01
C HIS A 307 17.79 -16.62 8.28
N PHE A 308 17.52 -17.09 7.07
CA PHE A 308 16.39 -16.59 6.28
C PHE A 308 15.16 -17.49 6.41
N VAL A 309 14.01 -16.85 6.57
CA VAL A 309 12.69 -17.47 6.74
C VAL A 309 11.65 -16.70 5.92
N ASN A 310 10.37 -17.06 5.99
CA ASN A 310 9.34 -16.57 5.07
C ASN A 310 8.39 -15.55 5.71
N SER A 311 8.39 -15.41 7.04
CA SER A 311 7.53 -14.48 7.76
C SER A 311 8.13 -14.04 9.10
N GLY A 312 7.60 -12.94 9.66
CA GLY A 312 7.95 -12.52 11.01
C GLY A 312 7.60 -13.58 12.08
N SER A 313 6.51 -14.33 11.91
CA SER A 313 6.19 -15.45 12.81
C SER A 313 7.26 -16.53 12.78
N GLU A 314 7.73 -16.93 11.59
CA GLU A 314 8.82 -17.91 11.49
C GLU A 314 10.13 -17.38 12.08
N ALA A 315 10.39 -16.08 11.95
CA ALA A 315 11.57 -15.44 12.52
C ALA A 315 11.53 -15.48 14.05
N ASN A 316 10.42 -15.06 14.65
CA ASN A 316 10.25 -15.08 16.10
C ASN A 316 10.22 -16.53 16.65
N GLU A 317 9.58 -17.47 15.96
CA GLU A 317 9.60 -18.89 16.32
C GLU A 317 11.04 -19.45 16.35
N LEU A 318 11.83 -19.15 15.32
CA LEU A 318 13.24 -19.58 15.25
C LEU A 318 14.08 -18.91 16.35
N ALA A 319 13.88 -17.61 16.60
CA ALA A 319 14.59 -16.88 17.65
C ALA A 319 14.32 -17.46 19.05
N ILE A 320 13.06 -17.77 19.37
CA ILE A 320 12.70 -18.43 20.65
C ILE A 320 13.34 -19.81 20.73
N ARG A 321 13.35 -20.58 19.63
CA ARG A 321 14.01 -21.88 19.59
C ARG A 321 15.53 -21.75 19.81
N MET A 322 16.17 -20.74 19.24
CA MET A 322 17.59 -20.43 19.46
C MET A 322 17.86 -20.11 20.93
N ILE A 323 17.03 -19.29 21.56
CA ILE A 323 17.13 -18.98 23.00
C ILE A 323 17.06 -20.24 23.84
N ARG A 324 16.04 -21.07 23.62
CA ARG A 324 15.87 -22.33 24.37
C ARG A 324 17.06 -23.25 24.22
N THR A 325 17.63 -23.32 23.02
CA THR A 325 18.80 -24.16 22.74
C THR A 325 20.07 -23.59 23.39
N ALA A 326 20.26 -22.27 23.33
CA ALA A 326 21.46 -21.61 23.83
C ALA A 326 21.53 -21.50 25.35
N THR A 327 20.38 -21.40 26.02
CA THR A 327 20.28 -21.20 27.48
C THR A 327 19.85 -22.46 28.24
N GLY A 328 19.22 -23.42 27.55
CA GLY A 328 18.57 -24.57 28.18
C GLY A 328 17.28 -24.22 28.93
N GLN A 329 16.83 -22.96 28.91
CA GLN A 329 15.67 -22.47 29.64
C GLN A 329 14.46 -22.27 28.72
N LYS A 330 13.24 -22.33 29.28
CA LYS A 330 11.99 -22.15 28.53
C LYS A 330 11.27 -20.85 28.85
N ASP A 331 11.56 -20.27 30.01
CA ASP A 331 10.88 -19.09 30.53
C ASP A 331 11.22 -17.84 29.70
N MET A 332 10.19 -17.14 29.22
CA MET A 332 10.32 -15.92 28.44
C MET A 332 9.60 -14.76 29.11
N ILE A 333 10.22 -13.58 29.12
CA ILE A 333 9.59 -12.33 29.56
C ILE A 333 9.14 -11.54 28.33
N VAL A 334 7.89 -11.05 28.36
CA VAL A 334 7.22 -10.36 27.26
C VAL A 334 6.47 -9.13 27.75
N SER A 335 6.33 -8.12 26.90
CA SER A 335 5.49 -6.95 27.21
C SER A 335 4.01 -7.31 27.10
N GLN A 336 3.20 -6.77 28.01
CA GLN A 336 1.76 -6.68 27.79
C GLN A 336 1.48 -6.02 26.44
N VAL A 337 0.39 -6.44 25.77
CA VAL A 337 -0.07 -5.97 24.45
C VAL A 337 0.93 -6.12 23.28
N GLY A 338 2.07 -6.79 23.49
CA GLY A 338 3.00 -7.18 22.43
C GLY A 338 2.40 -8.22 21.47
N TYR A 339 2.79 -8.16 20.19
CA TYR A 339 2.38 -9.12 19.17
C TYR A 339 3.56 -9.59 18.31
N HIS A 340 3.89 -10.87 18.43
CA HIS A 340 5.09 -11.46 17.85
C HIS A 340 4.81 -12.55 16.81
N GLY A 341 3.56 -12.71 16.35
CA GLY A 341 3.21 -13.59 15.24
C GLY A 341 2.02 -14.50 15.49
N ASN A 342 1.87 -15.52 14.65
CA ASN A 342 0.67 -16.36 14.58
C ASN A 342 0.95 -17.88 14.65
N THR A 343 2.20 -18.31 14.77
CA THR A 343 2.56 -19.70 15.11
C THR A 343 2.32 -19.96 16.60
N ASN A 344 2.31 -21.21 17.03
CA ASN A 344 1.97 -21.55 18.42
C ASN A 344 2.86 -20.85 19.46
N MET A 345 4.20 -20.89 19.34
CA MET A 345 5.04 -20.19 20.31
C MET A 345 4.88 -18.67 20.20
N CYS A 346 4.68 -18.14 18.99
CA CYS A 346 4.42 -16.71 18.81
C CYS A 346 3.09 -16.27 19.45
N VAL A 347 2.04 -17.07 19.37
CA VAL A 347 0.77 -16.81 20.06
C VAL A 347 0.97 -16.88 21.57
N ASP A 348 1.70 -17.87 22.06
CA ASP A 348 2.02 -18.06 23.48
C ASP A 348 2.74 -16.84 24.08
N ILE A 349 3.62 -16.16 23.32
CA ILE A 349 4.35 -14.96 23.77
C ILE A 349 3.65 -13.63 23.45
N SER A 350 2.47 -13.66 22.84
CA SER A 350 1.76 -12.44 22.41
C SER A 350 0.57 -12.13 23.33
N SER A 351 0.76 -11.25 24.32
CA SER A 351 -0.33 -10.79 25.20
C SER A 351 -1.50 -10.22 24.41
N TYR A 352 -1.24 -9.53 23.30
CA TYR A 352 -2.29 -9.07 22.37
C TYR A 352 -3.23 -10.18 21.89
N LYS A 353 -2.77 -11.44 21.85
CA LYS A 353 -3.57 -12.60 21.43
C LYS A 353 -4.17 -13.35 22.60
N PHE A 354 -3.36 -13.76 23.59
CA PHE A 354 -3.87 -14.64 24.65
C PHE A 354 -4.73 -13.91 25.69
N ASP A 355 -4.60 -12.58 25.84
CA ASP A 355 -5.50 -11.76 26.66
C ASP A 355 -6.72 -11.27 25.86
N GLY A 356 -6.65 -11.36 24.53
CA GLY A 356 -7.72 -10.96 23.63
C GLY A 356 -8.87 -11.98 23.55
N LYS A 357 -9.93 -11.60 22.84
CA LYS A 357 -11.11 -12.45 22.63
C LYS A 357 -10.73 -13.81 22.01
N GLY A 358 -10.98 -14.89 22.74
CA GLY A 358 -10.70 -16.26 22.33
C GLY A 358 -9.33 -16.80 22.79
N GLY A 359 -8.54 -16.00 23.50
CA GLY A 359 -7.33 -16.46 24.19
C GLY A 359 -7.64 -17.18 25.51
N ASN A 360 -6.64 -17.89 26.04
CA ASN A 360 -6.72 -18.66 27.29
C ASN A 360 -5.74 -18.15 28.37
N GLY A 361 -5.21 -16.93 28.21
CA GLY A 361 -4.14 -16.40 29.06
C GLY A 361 -2.75 -16.96 28.73
N ALA A 362 -1.74 -16.40 29.39
CA ALA A 362 -0.35 -16.77 29.19
C ALA A 362 -0.06 -18.21 29.67
N PRO A 363 0.71 -19.01 28.90
CA PRO A 363 1.24 -20.28 29.39
C PRO A 363 2.18 -20.09 30.60
N ASP A 364 2.35 -21.12 31.44
CA ASP A 364 3.10 -21.03 32.72
C ASP A 364 4.59 -20.62 32.57
N HIS A 365 5.18 -20.77 31.38
CA HIS A 365 6.56 -20.35 31.09
C HIS A 365 6.64 -18.96 30.45
N ILE A 366 5.54 -18.23 30.34
CA ILE A 366 5.48 -16.88 29.79
C ILE A 366 5.14 -15.89 30.91
N HIS A 367 5.97 -14.87 31.05
CA HIS A 367 5.87 -13.88 32.14
C HIS A 367 5.68 -12.50 31.55
N VAL A 368 4.60 -11.84 31.95
CA VAL A 368 4.14 -10.60 31.31
C VAL A 368 4.42 -9.43 32.25
N PHE A 369 5.18 -8.45 31.79
CA PHE A 369 5.32 -7.17 32.49
C PHE A 369 4.35 -6.13 31.91
N SER A 370 3.93 -5.17 32.74
CA SER A 370 3.01 -4.10 32.35
C SER A 370 3.55 -3.30 31.17
N ILE A 371 2.71 -2.92 30.20
CA ILE A 371 3.14 -2.12 29.05
C ILE A 371 3.79 -0.80 29.54
N PRO A 372 5.01 -0.45 29.07
CA PRO A 372 5.74 0.74 29.51
C PRO A 372 5.22 2.01 28.81
N ASP A 373 3.95 2.33 29.05
CA ASP A 373 3.27 3.50 28.50
C ASP A 373 3.21 4.66 29.51
N SER A 374 4.04 5.68 29.30
CA SER A 374 4.10 6.87 30.15
C SER A 374 2.87 7.78 30.06
N PHE A 375 1.93 7.55 29.13
CA PHE A 375 0.72 8.35 28.98
C PHE A 375 -0.47 7.79 29.76
N ARG A 376 -0.92 6.57 29.43
CA ARG A 376 -2.11 5.95 30.04
C ARG A 376 -1.82 4.65 30.78
N GLY A 377 -0.57 4.19 30.76
CA GLY A 377 -0.11 2.99 31.46
C GLY A 377 -0.10 3.10 32.99
N LYS A 378 0.43 2.06 33.62
CA LYS A 378 0.49 1.88 35.08
C LYS A 378 1.28 2.99 35.78
N PHE A 379 2.38 3.43 35.18
CA PHE A 379 3.20 4.54 35.67
C PHE A 379 3.22 5.62 34.59
N ARG A 380 2.97 6.88 34.98
CA ARG A 380 2.76 8.00 34.04
C ARG A 380 3.74 9.13 34.28
N GLY A 381 4.09 9.86 33.24
CA GLY A 381 5.04 10.98 33.27
C GLY A 381 6.47 10.61 32.84
N ASP A 382 7.36 11.60 32.91
CA ASP A 382 8.70 11.53 32.31
C ASP A 382 9.67 10.59 33.05
N ASP A 383 9.46 10.36 34.35
CA ASP A 383 10.36 9.60 35.23
C ASP A 383 9.86 8.17 35.53
N THR A 384 9.33 7.50 34.51
CA THR A 384 8.68 6.18 34.64
C THR A 384 9.61 4.99 34.36
N CYS A 385 10.85 5.25 33.91
CA CYS A 385 11.81 4.21 33.52
C CYS A 385 12.05 3.16 34.63
N ASP A 386 12.44 3.60 35.82
CA ASP A 386 12.85 2.69 36.89
C ASP A 386 11.68 1.86 37.42
N ASP A 387 10.47 2.42 37.42
CA ASP A 387 9.28 1.69 37.85
C ASP A 387 8.88 0.61 36.85
N TYR A 388 9.05 0.84 35.55
CA TYR A 388 8.85 -0.19 34.54
C TYR A 388 9.97 -1.23 34.51
N VAL A 389 11.23 -0.86 34.79
CA VAL A 389 12.32 -1.84 34.94
C VAL A 389 12.04 -2.80 36.11
N LYS A 390 11.54 -2.28 37.25
CA LYS A 390 11.13 -3.12 38.38
C LYS A 390 10.03 -4.12 38.03
N GLU A 391 9.15 -3.81 37.08
CA GLU A 391 8.13 -4.76 36.62
C GLU A 391 8.75 -5.94 35.87
N VAL A 392 9.85 -5.72 35.14
CA VAL A 392 10.65 -6.77 34.49
C VAL A 392 11.41 -7.59 35.54
N GLU A 393 12.09 -6.93 36.47
CA GLU A 393 12.81 -7.58 37.58
C GLU A 393 11.88 -8.45 38.44
N LYS A 394 10.67 -7.98 38.70
CA LYS A 394 9.63 -8.76 39.38
C LYS A 394 9.30 -10.07 38.65
N GLN A 395 9.30 -10.07 37.31
CA GLN A 395 9.10 -11.32 36.55
C GLN A 395 10.30 -12.26 36.68
N ILE A 396 11.52 -11.71 36.68
CA ILE A 396 12.75 -12.49 36.93
C ILE A 396 12.68 -13.16 38.30
N ASP A 397 12.31 -12.42 39.34
CA ASP A 397 12.15 -12.95 40.70
C ASP A 397 11.05 -14.01 40.77
N SER A 398 9.91 -13.80 40.10
CA SER A 398 8.83 -14.79 40.05
C SER A 398 9.26 -16.11 39.39
N VAL A 399 10.13 -16.05 38.37
CA VAL A 399 10.72 -17.24 37.74
C VAL A 399 11.65 -17.96 38.71
N ARG A 400 12.48 -17.21 39.45
CA ARG A 400 13.41 -17.75 40.45
C ARG A 400 12.69 -18.39 41.63
N ASP A 401 11.59 -17.80 42.10
CA ASP A 401 10.75 -18.35 43.18
C ASP A 401 10.17 -19.73 42.82
N LYS A 402 10.02 -20.02 41.51
CA LYS A 402 9.63 -21.34 40.99
C LYS A 402 10.82 -22.30 40.80
N ASN A 403 12.03 -21.95 41.24
CA ASN A 403 13.28 -22.65 40.99
C ASN A 403 13.58 -22.86 39.50
N ARG A 404 13.20 -21.90 38.66
CA ARG A 404 13.50 -21.86 37.21
C ARG A 404 14.43 -20.69 36.91
N ASN A 405 14.88 -20.58 35.67
CA ASN A 405 15.67 -19.43 35.21
C ASN A 405 15.10 -18.85 33.92
N VAL A 406 15.30 -17.56 33.69
CA VAL A 406 14.83 -16.86 32.48
C VAL A 406 15.71 -17.27 31.30
N GLY A 407 15.09 -17.73 30.22
CA GLY A 407 15.78 -18.00 28.95
C GLY A 407 15.94 -16.75 28.11
N GLY A 408 14.94 -15.86 28.10
CA GLY A 408 15.10 -14.60 27.41
C GLY A 408 13.95 -13.63 27.51
N PHE A 409 14.12 -12.55 26.76
CA PHE A 409 13.25 -11.38 26.70
C PHE A 409 13.04 -10.98 25.25
N ILE A 410 11.80 -10.67 24.87
CA ILE A 410 11.47 -10.17 23.53
C ILE A 410 10.60 -8.93 23.64
N ILE A 411 10.94 -7.90 22.85
CA ILE A 411 10.16 -6.67 22.77
C ILE A 411 10.34 -6.00 21.40
N GLU A 412 9.32 -5.26 20.98
CA GLU A 412 9.40 -4.28 19.91
C GLU A 412 10.02 -2.97 20.46
N PRO A 413 11.00 -2.33 19.77
CA PRO A 413 11.61 -1.06 20.24
C PRO A 413 10.63 0.12 20.36
N ILE A 414 9.53 0.05 19.62
CA ILE A 414 8.31 0.85 19.79
C ILE A 414 7.16 -0.16 19.66
N ILE A 415 6.33 -0.31 20.70
CA ILE A 415 5.31 -1.36 20.74
C ILE A 415 4.18 -1.00 19.77
N SER A 416 4.04 -1.77 18.69
CA SER A 416 3.09 -1.46 17.61
C SER A 416 1.65 -1.67 18.03
N CYS A 417 1.26 -2.90 18.38
CA CYS A 417 -0.14 -3.24 18.65
C CYS A 417 -0.69 -2.54 19.92
N GLY A 418 0.20 -2.14 20.84
CA GLY A 418 -0.11 -1.25 21.96
C GLY A 418 -0.47 0.18 21.53
N GLY A 419 -0.35 0.50 20.24
CA GLY A 419 -0.66 1.80 19.66
C GLY A 419 0.57 2.69 19.53
N GLN A 420 1.70 2.19 19.02
CA GLN A 420 2.93 2.97 18.78
C GLN A 420 3.56 3.56 20.06
N ILE A 421 3.66 2.75 21.11
CA ILE A 421 4.19 3.18 22.42
C ILE A 421 5.72 3.29 22.36
N GLU A 422 6.22 4.51 22.52
CA GLU A 422 7.65 4.79 22.71
C GLU A 422 8.06 4.34 24.12
N LEU A 423 9.11 3.52 24.24
CA LEU A 423 9.59 3.06 25.55
C LEU A 423 10.19 4.23 26.35
N PRO A 424 10.07 4.25 27.68
CA PRO A 424 10.72 5.26 28.52
C PRO A 424 12.24 5.28 28.29
N LYS A 425 12.83 6.48 28.32
CA LYS A 425 14.25 6.64 28.05
C LYS A 425 15.09 5.81 29.03
N GLY A 426 15.95 4.93 28.48
CA GLY A 426 16.83 4.06 29.26
C GLY A 426 16.21 2.74 29.71
N PHE A 427 14.88 2.55 29.55
CA PHE A 427 14.19 1.33 29.95
C PHE A 427 14.79 0.08 29.28
N LEU A 428 14.92 0.10 27.94
CA LEU A 428 15.36 -1.09 27.20
C LEU A 428 16.78 -1.52 27.58
N LYS A 429 17.66 -0.54 27.80
CA LYS A 429 19.03 -0.79 28.25
C LYS A 429 19.08 -1.48 29.61
N LYS A 430 18.39 -0.91 30.60
CA LYS A 430 18.33 -1.48 31.96
C LYS A 430 17.66 -2.85 31.97
N ALA A 431 16.56 -3.02 31.24
CA ALA A 431 15.89 -4.31 31.11
C ALA A 431 16.82 -5.39 30.51
N TYR A 432 17.58 -5.06 29.46
CA TYR A 432 18.56 -5.99 28.89
C TYR A 432 19.69 -6.34 29.87
N GLU A 433 20.16 -5.37 30.65
CA GLU A 433 21.15 -5.59 31.73
C GLU A 433 20.60 -6.59 32.75
N SER A 434 19.39 -6.38 33.30
CA SER A 434 18.76 -7.29 34.27
C SER A 434 18.55 -8.70 33.71
N ILE A 435 18.18 -8.84 32.44
CA ILE A 435 17.99 -10.15 31.79
C ILE A 435 19.31 -10.90 31.61
N ARG A 436 20.40 -10.19 31.26
CA ARG A 436 21.72 -10.79 31.07
C ARG A 436 22.39 -11.19 32.37
N GLU A 437 22.15 -10.46 33.46
CA GLU A 437 22.64 -10.82 34.80
C GLU A 437 22.15 -12.20 35.26
N VAL A 438 21.00 -12.65 34.75
CA VAL A 438 20.45 -13.99 35.04
C VAL A 438 20.77 -15.03 33.97
N GLY A 439 21.59 -14.67 32.97
CA GLY A 439 21.99 -15.55 31.87
C GLY A 439 20.96 -15.69 30.75
N GLY A 440 19.93 -14.83 30.71
CA GLY A 440 18.96 -14.78 29.62
C GLY A 440 19.49 -14.02 28.40
N LEU A 441 18.82 -14.21 27.26
CA LEU A 441 19.14 -13.54 25.98
C LEU A 441 18.05 -12.56 25.56
N CYS A 442 18.42 -11.51 24.83
CA CYS A 442 17.52 -10.44 24.42
C CYS A 442 17.23 -10.46 22.91
N ILE A 443 15.95 -10.40 22.55
CA ILE A 443 15.46 -10.29 21.18
C ILE A 443 14.92 -8.86 20.96
N SER A 444 15.35 -8.22 19.87
CA SER A 444 14.65 -7.06 19.31
C SER A 444 13.75 -7.52 18.15
N ASP A 445 12.44 -7.36 18.31
CA ASP A 445 11.47 -7.58 17.23
C ASP A 445 11.40 -6.33 16.34
N GLU A 446 12.10 -6.36 15.21
CA GLU A 446 12.19 -5.25 14.26
C GLU A 446 11.20 -5.38 13.10
N VAL A 447 10.22 -6.27 13.20
CA VAL A 447 9.25 -6.52 12.12
C VAL A 447 8.43 -5.25 11.80
N GLN A 448 8.22 -4.36 12.78
CA GLN A 448 7.48 -3.10 12.60
C GLN A 448 8.39 -1.88 12.44
N THR A 449 9.51 -1.85 13.17
CA THR A 449 10.35 -0.66 13.40
C THR A 449 11.63 -0.63 12.57
N GLY A 450 11.99 -1.73 11.93
CA GLY A 450 13.23 -1.84 11.15
C GLY A 450 13.21 -1.14 9.79
N CYS A 451 14.27 -1.37 9.02
CA CYS A 451 14.44 -0.90 7.64
C CYS A 451 14.31 0.63 7.47
N GLY A 452 14.81 1.43 8.42
CA GLY A 452 14.83 2.90 8.32
C GLY A 452 13.50 3.60 8.64
N ARG A 453 12.49 2.84 9.09
CA ARG A 453 11.14 3.34 9.39
C ARG A 453 11.11 4.55 10.33
N LEU A 454 11.98 4.54 11.33
CA LEU A 454 12.03 5.55 12.39
C LEU A 454 12.81 6.81 12.01
N GLY A 455 13.44 6.80 10.83
CA GLY A 455 14.23 7.90 10.27
C GLY A 455 15.58 8.07 10.93
N LYS A 456 15.63 8.32 12.25
CA LYS A 456 16.87 8.54 12.99
C LYS A 456 17.82 7.34 12.96
N THR A 457 17.26 6.13 12.90
CA THR A 457 18.02 4.88 12.93
C THR A 457 17.48 3.92 11.89
N PHE A 458 18.33 2.97 11.46
CA PHE A 458 17.92 1.93 10.53
C PHE A 458 17.14 0.82 11.24
N TRP A 459 17.54 0.48 12.46
CA TRP A 459 16.84 -0.47 13.34
C TRP A 459 16.35 0.26 14.61
N GLY A 460 15.22 -0.15 15.16
CA GLY A 460 14.60 0.48 16.31
C GLY A 460 15.41 0.35 17.60
N PHE A 461 16.09 -0.77 17.82
CA PHE A 461 16.93 -0.97 19.00
C PHE A 461 18.05 0.08 19.11
N GLN A 462 18.49 0.64 17.97
CA GLN A 462 19.53 1.67 17.94
C GLN A 462 19.07 2.98 18.57
N LEU A 463 17.75 3.25 18.65
CA LEU A 463 17.23 4.42 19.37
C LEU A 463 17.51 4.37 20.88
N HIS A 464 17.80 3.18 21.40
CA HIS A 464 17.98 2.91 22.82
C HIS A 464 19.45 2.63 23.18
N ASP A 465 20.37 2.78 22.23
CA ASP A 465 21.81 2.52 22.41
C ASP A 465 22.12 1.11 22.96
N VAL A 466 21.35 0.11 22.51
CA VAL A 466 21.55 -1.31 22.88
C VAL A 466 21.95 -2.16 21.68
N ILE A 467 22.54 -3.32 21.93
CA ILE A 467 22.74 -4.36 20.92
C ILE A 467 22.07 -5.64 21.46
N PRO A 468 21.02 -6.17 20.80
CA PRO A 468 20.37 -7.41 21.20
C PRO A 468 21.23 -8.62 20.84
N ASP A 469 20.88 -9.79 21.37
CA ASP A 469 21.53 -11.06 21.01
C ASP A 469 20.95 -11.65 19.71
N ILE A 470 19.68 -11.34 19.44
CA ILE A 470 18.94 -11.74 18.24
C ILE A 470 18.06 -10.58 17.75
N VAL A 471 18.01 -10.38 16.44
CA VAL A 471 17.09 -9.46 15.75
C VAL A 471 16.18 -10.27 14.83
N THR A 472 14.88 -10.02 14.89
CA THR A 472 13.92 -10.60 13.95
C THR A 472 13.39 -9.55 12.98
N ILE A 473 13.36 -9.88 11.70
CA ILE A 473 13.05 -8.98 10.59
C ILE A 473 11.99 -9.65 9.72
N GLY A 474 11.00 -8.91 9.25
CA GLY A 474 9.93 -9.43 8.39
C GLY A 474 9.34 -8.34 7.50
N LYS A 475 8.00 -8.26 7.43
CA LYS A 475 7.17 -7.22 6.79
C LYS A 475 7.90 -6.36 5.74
N PRO A 476 8.63 -5.27 6.10
CA PRO A 476 9.21 -4.36 5.11
C PRO A 476 10.29 -4.98 4.23
N LEU A 477 10.98 -6.03 4.67
CA LEU A 477 12.13 -6.62 3.97
C LEU A 477 11.80 -7.09 2.55
N GLY A 478 10.55 -7.52 2.31
CA GLY A 478 10.11 -8.05 1.01
C GLY A 478 9.27 -7.11 0.17
N ASN A 479 8.96 -5.90 0.66
CA ASN A 479 7.97 -5.01 0.04
C ASN A 479 6.64 -5.73 -0.34
N GLY A 480 6.19 -6.69 0.49
CA GLY A 480 5.03 -7.56 0.24
C GLY A 480 5.36 -9.02 -0.13
N HIS A 481 6.56 -9.32 -0.62
CA HIS A 481 6.99 -10.70 -0.88
C HIS A 481 7.29 -11.44 0.44
N PRO A 482 6.92 -12.72 0.59
CA PRO A 482 7.28 -13.51 1.77
C PRO A 482 8.80 -13.69 1.92
N VAL A 483 9.39 -12.92 2.83
CA VAL A 483 10.80 -13.01 3.24
C VAL A 483 10.96 -12.36 4.61
N ALA A 484 11.81 -12.98 5.42
CA ALA A 484 12.12 -12.57 6.77
C ALA A 484 13.53 -13.07 7.13
N ALA A 485 14.10 -12.53 8.20
CA ALA A 485 15.42 -12.91 8.66
C ALA A 485 15.48 -12.95 10.19
N VAL A 486 16.31 -13.85 10.70
CA VAL A 486 16.81 -13.83 12.07
C VAL A 486 18.30 -13.55 11.99
N VAL A 487 18.75 -12.48 12.61
CA VAL A 487 20.17 -12.15 12.70
C VAL A 487 20.60 -12.28 14.15
N CYS A 488 21.67 -13.02 14.42
CA CYS A 488 22.12 -13.24 15.78
C CYS A 488 23.65 -13.13 15.90
N THR A 489 24.11 -13.15 17.15
CA THR A 489 25.54 -13.23 17.44
C THR A 489 26.10 -14.60 17.07
N GLN A 490 27.40 -14.64 16.79
CA GLN A 490 28.11 -15.89 16.52
C GLN A 490 27.97 -16.91 17.68
N GLU A 491 27.91 -16.43 18.93
CA GLU A 491 27.73 -17.29 20.10
C GLU A 491 26.38 -18.02 20.06
N VAL A 492 25.29 -17.28 19.81
CA VAL A 492 23.94 -17.87 19.71
C VAL A 492 23.88 -18.87 18.56
N ALA A 493 24.41 -18.51 17.39
CA ALA A 493 24.44 -19.39 16.23
C ALA A 493 25.21 -20.68 16.49
N ASN A 494 26.39 -20.60 17.11
CA ASN A 494 27.22 -21.76 17.43
C ASN A 494 26.54 -22.70 18.43
N LYS A 495 25.86 -22.15 19.45
CA LYS A 495 25.08 -22.95 20.41
C LYS A 495 23.87 -23.61 19.74
N PHE A 496 23.22 -22.93 18.79
CA PHE A 496 22.10 -23.49 18.05
C PHE A 496 22.51 -24.62 17.10
N ALA A 497 23.73 -24.55 16.54
CA ALA A 497 24.34 -25.57 15.70
C ALA A 497 24.81 -26.81 16.50
N ASN A 498 23.92 -27.40 17.30
CA ASN A 498 24.19 -28.50 18.22
C ASN A 498 24.16 -29.90 17.57
N GLY A 499 24.23 -29.98 16.23
CA GLY A 499 24.17 -31.21 15.45
C GLY A 499 22.79 -31.51 14.83
N MET A 500 21.72 -30.86 15.29
CA MET A 500 20.41 -30.95 14.62
C MET A 500 20.41 -30.07 13.36
N GLU A 501 20.18 -30.66 12.19
CA GLU A 501 20.03 -29.91 10.95
C GLU A 501 18.83 -28.95 11.05
N TYR A 502 19.06 -27.66 10.74
CA TYR A 502 18.01 -26.68 10.51
C TYR A 502 17.92 -26.40 9.01
N PHE A 503 16.72 -26.55 8.44
CA PHE A 503 16.46 -26.29 7.04
C PHE A 503 15.07 -25.68 6.87
N ASN A 504 14.98 -24.60 6.08
CA ASN A 504 13.73 -23.99 5.64
C ASN A 504 13.70 -24.06 4.10
N THR A 505 12.72 -24.78 3.53
CA THR A 505 12.65 -25.05 2.09
C THR A 505 12.66 -23.79 1.23
N PHE A 506 11.97 -22.74 1.68
CA PHE A 506 11.84 -21.48 0.93
C PHE A 506 12.71 -20.35 1.51
N GLY A 507 13.12 -20.47 2.77
CA GLY A 507 14.00 -19.52 3.43
C GLY A 507 15.32 -19.35 2.67
N GLY A 508 15.58 -18.14 2.15
CA GLY A 508 16.79 -17.83 1.41
C GLY A 508 16.79 -18.27 -0.06
N ASN A 509 15.63 -18.57 -0.65
CA ASN A 509 15.55 -18.85 -2.09
C ASN A 509 16.03 -17.63 -2.94
N PRO A 510 16.53 -17.84 -4.18
CA PRO A 510 17.10 -16.77 -4.99
C PRO A 510 16.15 -15.59 -5.25
N VAL A 511 14.85 -15.84 -5.45
CA VAL A 511 13.87 -14.79 -5.77
C VAL A 511 13.62 -13.91 -4.55
N SER A 512 13.35 -14.50 -3.38
CA SER A 512 13.21 -13.75 -2.12
C SER A 512 14.48 -12.95 -1.82
N CYS A 513 15.66 -13.51 -2.08
CA CYS A 513 16.93 -12.81 -1.88
C CYS A 513 17.10 -11.62 -2.84
N ALA A 514 16.78 -11.78 -4.12
CA ALA A 514 16.85 -10.69 -5.10
C ALA A 514 15.90 -9.54 -4.75
N ILE A 515 14.66 -9.87 -4.38
CA ILE A 515 13.66 -8.87 -3.96
C ILE A 515 14.15 -8.12 -2.71
N ALA A 516 14.52 -8.84 -1.65
CA ALA A 516 14.95 -8.20 -0.41
C ALA A 516 16.24 -7.38 -0.55
N THR A 517 17.18 -7.85 -1.37
CA THR A 517 18.39 -7.09 -1.73
C THR A 517 18.02 -5.78 -2.41
N GLU A 518 17.12 -5.82 -3.40
CA GLU A 518 16.70 -4.60 -4.10
C GLU A 518 15.90 -3.66 -3.18
N VAL A 519 15.09 -4.18 -2.25
CA VAL A 519 14.42 -3.34 -1.23
C VAL A 519 15.43 -2.55 -0.40
N LEU A 520 16.46 -3.21 0.15
CA LEU A 520 17.49 -2.56 0.95
C LEU A 520 18.28 -1.52 0.13
N ARG A 521 18.58 -1.84 -1.13
CA ARG A 521 19.25 -0.92 -2.06
C ARG A 521 18.39 0.28 -2.42
N THR A 522 17.09 0.08 -2.65
CA THR A 522 16.14 1.16 -2.92
C THR A 522 16.06 2.11 -1.73
N ILE A 523 15.98 1.60 -0.50
CA ILE A 523 15.98 2.43 0.71
C ILE A 523 17.20 3.36 0.75
N LYS A 524 18.39 2.83 0.44
CA LYS A 524 19.64 3.61 0.38
C LYS A 524 19.63 4.60 -0.80
N ARG A 525 19.35 4.11 -2.00
CA ARG A 525 19.43 4.85 -3.28
C ARG A 525 18.47 6.04 -3.33
N GLU A 526 17.27 5.89 -2.79
CA GLU A 526 16.22 6.91 -2.77
C GLU A 526 16.18 7.69 -1.45
N SER A 527 17.16 7.47 -0.57
CA SER A 527 17.26 8.17 0.73
C SER A 527 15.97 8.06 1.57
N LEU A 528 15.31 6.90 1.55
CA LEU A 528 13.98 6.72 2.15
C LEU A 528 14.00 6.80 3.68
N GLN A 529 15.12 6.45 4.32
CA GLN A 529 15.32 6.68 5.75
C GLN A 529 15.34 8.19 6.07
N GLU A 530 16.03 8.99 5.27
CA GLU A 530 16.07 10.46 5.43
C GLU A 530 14.69 11.06 5.16
N ASN A 531 13.97 10.56 4.14
CA ASN A 531 12.59 10.96 3.91
C ASN A 531 11.70 10.66 5.13
N ALA A 532 11.85 9.48 5.74
CA ALA A 532 11.11 9.12 6.95
C ALA A 532 11.42 10.06 8.12
N LEU A 533 12.67 10.52 8.25
CA LEU A 533 13.09 11.50 9.25
C LEU A 533 12.42 12.86 9.00
N ILE A 534 12.56 13.40 7.79
CA ILE A 534 12.08 14.75 7.43
C ILE A 534 10.55 14.82 7.44
N VAL A 535 9.89 13.94 6.67
CA VAL A 535 8.44 13.95 6.51
C VAL A 535 7.75 13.49 7.80
N GLY A 536 8.32 12.50 8.48
CA GLY A 536 7.82 12.05 9.78
C GLY A 536 7.89 13.13 10.86
N ALA A 537 9.00 13.89 10.93
CA ALA A 537 9.13 15.00 11.86
C ALA A 537 8.14 16.14 11.55
N PHE A 538 7.97 16.48 10.27
CA PHE A 538 6.95 17.43 9.83
C PHE A 538 5.55 16.97 10.24
N LEU A 539 5.17 15.74 9.92
CA LEU A 539 3.86 15.20 10.23
C LEU A 539 3.61 15.15 11.74
N LYS A 540 4.57 14.66 12.55
CA LYS A 540 4.44 14.65 14.02
C LYS A 540 4.26 16.07 14.58
N SER A 541 4.95 17.07 14.03
CA SER A 541 4.80 18.48 14.41
C SER A 541 3.39 19.01 14.10
N GLU A 542 2.87 18.77 12.89
CA GLU A 542 1.53 19.21 12.52
C GLU A 542 0.43 18.49 13.32
N LEU A 543 0.59 17.19 13.61
CA LEU A 543 -0.31 16.45 14.48
C LEU A 543 -0.35 17.02 15.90
N LYS A 544 0.81 17.45 16.44
CA LYS A 544 0.86 18.15 17.73
C LYS A 544 0.18 19.52 17.71
N LYS A 545 0.19 20.22 16.58
CA LYS A 545 -0.60 21.45 16.42
C LYS A 545 -2.10 21.14 16.40
N LEU A 546 -2.51 20.09 15.68
CA LEU A 546 -3.89 19.62 15.68
C LEU A 546 -4.34 19.18 17.08
N SER A 547 -3.48 18.58 17.91
CA SER A 547 -3.88 18.20 19.28
C SER A 547 -4.12 19.40 20.19
N VAL A 548 -3.53 20.57 19.90
CA VAL A 548 -3.85 21.83 20.60
C VAL A 548 -5.20 22.38 20.13
N GLU A 549 -5.50 22.25 18.84
CA GLU A 549 -6.76 22.69 18.22
C GLU A 549 -7.95 21.79 18.62
N PHE A 550 -7.73 20.48 18.71
CA PHE A 550 -8.74 19.46 18.98
C PHE A 550 -8.35 18.62 20.22
N PRO A 551 -8.84 18.98 21.42
CA PRO A 551 -8.50 18.29 22.68
C PRO A 551 -8.87 16.80 22.73
N ILE A 552 -9.70 16.32 21.81
CA ILE A 552 -9.98 14.89 21.64
C ILE A 552 -8.71 14.07 21.33
N ILE A 553 -7.67 14.71 20.76
CA ILE A 553 -6.35 14.09 20.60
C ILE A 553 -5.57 14.28 21.90
N GLY A 554 -5.55 13.25 22.74
CA GLY A 554 -4.84 13.31 24.02
C GLY A 554 -3.33 13.14 23.90
N HIS A 555 -2.86 12.36 22.91
CA HIS A 555 -1.43 12.12 22.76
C HIS A 555 -1.02 11.82 21.32
N VAL A 556 0.10 12.43 20.89
CA VAL A 556 0.76 12.19 19.60
C VAL A 556 2.16 11.61 19.85
N ARG A 557 2.41 10.41 19.36
CA ARG A 557 3.61 9.61 19.66
C ARG A 557 4.18 8.88 18.45
N GLY A 558 5.33 8.24 18.64
CA GLY A 558 6.06 7.49 17.62
C GLY A 558 7.20 8.30 16.99
N GLN A 559 7.98 7.69 16.09
CA GLN A 559 9.14 8.34 15.46
C GLN A 559 9.13 8.06 13.95
N GLY A 560 9.72 8.97 13.17
CA GLY A 560 9.74 8.87 11.70
C GLY A 560 8.34 8.72 11.11
N LEU A 561 8.18 7.80 10.16
CA LEU A 561 6.88 7.44 9.57
C LEU A 561 6.25 6.25 10.32
N PHE A 562 6.28 6.27 11.64
CA PHE A 562 5.63 5.30 12.53
C PHE A 562 5.01 6.04 13.71
N LEU A 563 3.84 6.63 13.48
CA LEU A 563 3.18 7.55 14.41
C LEU A 563 1.84 7.00 14.89
N GLY A 564 1.43 7.43 16.08
CA GLY A 564 0.14 7.13 16.68
C GLY A 564 -0.53 8.40 17.23
N ILE A 565 -1.85 8.49 17.05
CA ILE A 565 -2.70 9.56 17.60
C ILE A 565 -3.75 8.88 18.48
N GLU A 566 -3.72 9.13 19.79
CA GLU A 566 -4.67 8.54 20.72
C GLU A 566 -5.82 9.48 21.04
N MET A 567 -7.03 8.98 20.84
CA MET A 567 -8.28 9.69 21.01
C MET A 567 -8.85 9.41 22.40
N VAL A 568 -8.98 10.44 23.23
CA VAL A 568 -9.48 10.34 24.61
C VAL A 568 -10.29 11.57 25.00
N ASP A 569 -11.08 11.46 26.06
CA ASP A 569 -11.69 12.63 26.71
C ASP A 569 -10.74 13.29 27.74
N SER A 570 -11.24 14.30 28.45
CA SER A 570 -10.49 15.04 29.49
C SER A 570 -10.08 14.19 30.69
N GLU A 571 -10.74 13.04 30.91
CA GLU A 571 -10.45 12.09 31.99
C GLU A 571 -9.55 10.95 31.52
N LEU A 572 -9.07 11.01 30.26
CA LEU A 572 -8.29 9.99 29.57
C LEU A 572 -9.07 8.70 29.28
N ASN A 573 -10.40 8.74 29.23
CA ASN A 573 -11.20 7.60 28.79
C ASN A 573 -11.04 7.44 27.25
N PRO A 574 -10.86 6.20 26.74
CA PRO A 574 -10.66 5.95 25.31
C PRO A 574 -11.93 6.21 24.48
N LEU A 575 -11.75 6.79 23.29
CA LEU A 575 -12.85 7.17 22.39
C LEU A 575 -12.88 6.33 21.10
N GLU A 576 -13.19 5.04 21.22
CA GLU A 576 -13.28 4.08 20.10
C GLU A 576 -14.27 4.53 19.00
N LYS A 577 -15.44 5.04 19.40
CA LYS A 577 -16.51 5.41 18.44
C LYS A 577 -16.08 6.55 17.52
N GLN A 578 -15.50 7.60 18.10
CA GLN A 578 -14.94 8.75 17.38
C GLN A 578 -13.75 8.32 16.51
N THR A 579 -12.90 7.42 17.02
CA THR A 579 -11.80 6.84 16.24
C THR A 579 -12.29 6.10 15.01
N THR A 580 -13.31 5.24 15.17
CA THR A 580 -13.93 4.48 14.07
C THR A 580 -14.63 5.39 13.06
N TYR A 581 -15.30 6.44 13.54
CA TYR A 581 -15.91 7.47 12.71
C TYR A 581 -14.87 8.17 11.85
N LEU A 582 -13.80 8.69 12.47
CA LEU A 582 -12.71 9.37 11.77
C LEU A 582 -12.07 8.47 10.70
N ILE A 583 -11.82 7.19 11.00
CA ILE A 583 -11.27 6.23 10.04
C ILE A 583 -12.15 6.07 8.80
N ASN A 584 -13.46 5.84 8.98
CA ASN A 584 -14.37 5.68 7.84
C ASN A 584 -14.55 7.01 7.06
N ARG A 585 -14.61 8.14 7.76
CA ARG A 585 -14.71 9.46 7.12
C ARG A 585 -13.47 9.80 6.30
N MET A 586 -12.27 9.49 6.79
CA MET A 586 -11.03 9.69 6.03
C MET A 586 -11.01 8.82 4.76
N LYS A 587 -11.52 7.58 4.84
CA LYS A 587 -11.69 6.71 3.66
C LYS A 587 -12.62 7.33 2.62
N ASP A 588 -13.70 7.97 3.05
CA ASP A 588 -14.61 8.69 2.12
C ASP A 588 -13.88 9.83 1.39
N HIS A 589 -12.79 10.38 1.96
CA HIS A 589 -11.90 11.35 1.30
C HIS A 589 -10.69 10.69 0.62
N SER A 590 -10.76 9.39 0.35
CA SER A 590 -9.70 8.60 -0.27
C SER A 590 -8.38 8.55 0.52
N ILE A 591 -8.44 8.62 1.85
CA ILE A 591 -7.27 8.46 2.73
C ILE A 591 -7.50 7.27 3.66
N LEU A 592 -6.68 6.25 3.53
CA LEU A 592 -6.81 5.03 4.31
C LEU A 592 -6.23 5.23 5.69
N MET A 593 -7.00 4.87 6.73
CA MET A 593 -6.57 4.89 8.13
C MET A 593 -6.99 3.60 8.83
N SER A 594 -6.40 3.34 10.00
CA SER A 594 -6.74 2.17 10.80
C SER A 594 -6.38 2.43 12.26
N SER A 595 -6.98 1.67 13.18
CA SER A 595 -6.69 1.74 14.61
C SER A 595 -5.76 0.63 15.09
N ASP A 596 -5.04 0.91 16.17
CA ASP A 596 -4.32 -0.02 17.06
C ASP A 596 -4.73 0.28 18.52
N GLY A 597 -4.04 -0.32 19.49
CA GLY A 597 -4.30 -0.17 20.91
C GLY A 597 -5.34 -1.18 21.42
N PRO A 598 -5.28 -1.56 22.72
CA PRO A 598 -6.24 -2.48 23.31
C PRO A 598 -7.67 -1.93 23.33
N ASP A 599 -7.83 -0.61 23.38
CA ASP A 599 -9.13 0.07 23.43
C ASP A 599 -9.60 0.62 22.06
N HIS A 600 -8.91 0.24 20.98
CA HIS A 600 -9.26 0.63 19.60
C HIS A 600 -9.38 2.15 19.37
N ASN A 601 -8.70 2.97 20.18
CA ASN A 601 -8.76 4.43 20.18
C ASN A 601 -7.48 5.12 19.66
N VAL A 602 -6.53 4.35 19.12
CA VAL A 602 -5.27 4.89 18.60
C VAL A 602 -5.25 4.78 17.09
N ILE A 603 -5.22 5.91 16.39
CA ILE A 603 -5.04 5.93 14.94
C ILE A 603 -3.56 5.72 14.64
N LYS A 604 -3.23 4.67 13.89
CA LYS A 604 -1.87 4.38 13.45
C LYS A 604 -1.58 5.00 12.09
N ILE A 605 -0.41 5.60 11.96
CA ILE A 605 0.08 6.20 10.73
C ILE A 605 1.47 5.61 10.44
N LYS A 606 1.51 4.69 9.49
CA LYS A 606 2.72 3.98 9.04
C LYS A 606 2.71 3.77 7.52
N PRO A 607 2.71 4.86 6.72
CA PRO A 607 2.64 4.80 5.26
C PRO A 607 3.87 4.11 4.63
N PRO A 608 3.88 3.79 3.33
CA PRO A 608 5.12 3.53 2.59
C PRO A 608 6.18 4.63 2.82
N LEU A 609 7.47 4.32 2.79
CA LEU A 609 8.54 5.31 3.02
C LEU A 609 8.69 6.33 1.89
N VAL A 610 8.07 6.09 0.74
CA VAL A 610 7.95 7.05 -0.38
C VAL A 610 6.90 8.13 -0.11
N PHE A 611 6.22 8.10 1.05
CA PHE A 611 5.23 9.11 1.44
C PHE A 611 5.86 10.50 1.51
N THR A 612 5.28 11.44 0.77
CA THR A 612 5.85 12.77 0.56
C THR A 612 5.33 13.78 1.56
N LYS A 613 5.96 14.96 1.61
CA LYS A 613 5.45 16.09 2.39
C LYS A 613 4.05 16.54 1.91
N ASP A 614 3.81 16.57 0.60
CA ASP A 614 2.49 16.93 0.04
C ASP A 614 1.40 15.95 0.52
N ASN A 615 1.74 14.66 0.64
CA ASN A 615 0.82 13.68 1.21
C ASN A 615 0.57 13.92 2.71
N ALA A 616 1.59 14.35 3.45
CA ALA A 616 1.42 14.72 4.85
C ALA A 616 0.53 15.97 5.00
N GLU A 617 0.69 16.96 4.12
CA GLU A 617 -0.15 18.17 4.09
C GLU A 617 -1.61 17.82 3.74
N GLU A 618 -1.83 16.96 2.75
CA GLU A 618 -3.15 16.43 2.39
C GLU A 618 -3.79 15.69 3.58
N LEU A 619 -3.04 14.81 4.25
CA LEU A 619 -3.51 14.10 5.46
C LEU A 619 -3.93 15.08 6.56
N ILE A 620 -3.10 16.08 6.88
CA ILE A 620 -3.38 17.08 7.91
C ILE A 620 -4.62 17.91 7.56
N PHE A 621 -4.77 18.29 6.29
CA PHE A 621 -5.95 19.04 5.82
C PHE A 621 -7.24 18.26 6.10
N TYR A 622 -7.31 16.99 5.70
CA TYR A 622 -8.53 16.19 5.89
C TYR A 622 -8.75 15.77 7.35
N LEU A 623 -7.68 15.54 8.13
CA LEU A 623 -7.81 15.34 9.57
C LEU A 623 -8.46 16.56 10.23
N ARG A 624 -7.99 17.78 9.98
CA ARG A 624 -8.60 19.01 10.51
C ARG A 624 -10.07 19.13 10.10
N LYS A 625 -10.36 18.89 8.83
CA LYS A 625 -11.73 18.99 8.28
C LYS A 625 -12.69 18.05 9.02
N ILE A 626 -12.28 16.80 9.26
CA ILE A 626 -13.15 15.79 9.87
C ILE A 626 -13.21 15.94 11.39
N LEU A 627 -12.10 16.33 12.03
CA LEU A 627 -12.08 16.65 13.47
C LEU A 627 -12.99 17.85 13.82
N SER A 628 -13.32 18.69 12.83
CA SER A 628 -14.27 19.80 13.00
C SER A 628 -15.74 19.41 12.85
N GLU A 629 -16.04 18.15 12.49
CA GLU A 629 -17.43 17.68 12.38
C GLU A 629 -18.05 17.48 13.78
N ASP A 630 -19.36 17.75 13.94
CA ASP A 630 -20.04 17.74 15.25
C ASP A 630 -19.86 16.44 16.05
N PHE A 631 -19.76 15.29 15.37
CA PHE A 631 -19.55 13.98 16.00
C PHE A 631 -18.21 13.87 16.75
N MET A 632 -17.23 14.68 16.36
CA MET A 632 -15.89 14.73 16.96
C MET A 632 -15.81 15.70 18.14
N THR A 633 -16.86 16.50 18.38
CA THR A 633 -16.88 17.46 19.48
C THR A 633 -17.14 16.76 20.82
N LEU A 634 -16.28 17.03 21.80
CA LEU A 634 -16.51 16.63 23.19
C LEU A 634 -17.43 17.66 23.84
N TYR A 635 -18.69 17.29 24.07
CA TYR A 635 -19.60 18.09 24.86
C TYR A 635 -19.29 17.84 26.35
N SER A 636 -18.93 18.90 27.07
CA SER A 636 -18.91 18.86 28.53
C SER A 636 -20.33 18.58 29.03
N ASN A 637 -20.51 17.49 29.78
CA ASN A 637 -21.74 17.27 30.55
C ASN A 637 -21.82 18.22 31.75
#